data_AF-A0A0B4DBI8-F1
#
_entry.id   AF-A0A0B4DBI8-F1
#
_cell.length_a   1.000
_cell.length_b   1.000
_cell.length_c   1.000
_cell.angle_alpha   90.00
_cell.angle_beta   90.00
_cell.angle_gamma   90.00
#
_symmetry.space_group_name_H-M   'P 1'
#
loop_
_entity.id
_entity.type
_entity.pdbx_description
1 polymer ?
#
loop_
_entity_poly.entity_id
_entity_poly.type
_entity_poly.pdbx_seq_one_letter_code
_entity_poly.pdbx_strand_id
1 'polypeptide(L)'
;MTTRTETMAVTKPGTRSRPIAIIALSVLLALFIAFYTYLTGQISHGAAQLMDGAEQAASGAAQLKDGSGQLATGAGAANKGAAQVEDGAAKIKEGSSALNAGASALQAGAGRIFSGVRDQLAPGVDKLHAGTTKLQNDVLNKLVPGVYRVDDGARKLQAGAVALSAALTPTQAGNAPDNLADGAGQLAAGSGQLAAGAAQLDAGAAGLAAGTATLKNGTAQLKGYPGAGNDPTKGDGLAALSQGLDQLEAAANGPGGLVPLAVVKDQIAKLADGGRRAFAGAAQLDAGAAKLNDGAGQLKSGTARVSTGASQLDTGAGRLKAGFATLAEKLNATDPQNPGVVLGTSMLAEGTAKIRVGMDGVPGDPDRPGLIYAANNLQDGTIRLSAGINGGGDPADPGLLAGTQALADGTVALSGGTGQLQSGSARLADGTGQLADGNSKLDDGSGKLADGAGKLADGNARIAAGTKELHTKVAAVSPSSWLDNPAVALLLVGCLVAVAAVAYLVLRRRALRPRA
;
A
#
# COMPACT_ATOMS: atom_id res chain seq x y z
N MET A 1 -63.20 -132.24 95.69
CA MET A 1 -63.03 -131.33 96.85
C MET A 1 -63.48 -129.96 96.38
N THR A 2 -64.79 -129.68 96.56
CA THR A 2 -65.39 -128.83 97.62
C THR A 2 -65.23 -127.35 97.29
N THR A 3 -66.24 -126.48 97.20
CA THR A 3 -67.71 -126.42 97.39
C THR A 3 -68.02 -124.94 97.00
N ARG A 4 -69.16 -124.49 96.47
CA ARG A 4 -70.47 -124.38 97.14
C ARG A 4 -71.42 -123.63 96.19
N THR A 5 -72.67 -124.05 96.22
CA THR A 5 -73.89 -123.56 95.56
C THR A 5 -74.38 -122.22 96.10
N GLU A 6 -75.00 -121.41 95.23
CA GLU A 6 -76.21 -120.64 95.57
C GLU A 6 -77.00 -120.25 94.30
N THR A 7 -78.28 -120.58 94.32
CA THR A 7 -79.31 -120.36 93.30
C THR A 7 -80.18 -119.17 93.67
N MET A 8 -80.39 -118.20 92.77
CA MET A 8 -81.51 -117.26 92.80
C MET A 8 -82.05 -116.99 91.39
N ALA A 9 -83.36 -116.88 91.31
CA ALA A 9 -84.19 -116.97 90.12
C ALA A 9 -84.63 -115.59 89.57
N VAL A 10 -84.89 -115.55 88.26
CA VAL A 10 -85.92 -114.77 87.54
C VAL A 10 -85.86 -113.22 87.60
N THR A 11 -85.48 -112.60 86.48
CA THR A 11 -86.37 -111.81 85.59
C THR A 11 -85.61 -111.27 84.38
N LYS A 12 -86.21 -111.40 83.18
CA LYS A 12 -85.63 -111.02 81.88
C LYS A 12 -86.34 -109.73 81.39
N PRO A 13 -85.68 -108.57 81.22
CA PRO A 13 -86.33 -107.40 80.64
C PRO A 13 -86.27 -107.43 79.10
N GLY A 14 -87.35 -106.95 78.50
CA GLY A 14 -87.73 -107.15 77.11
C GLY A 14 -87.06 -106.24 76.07
N THR A 15 -87.01 -106.78 74.86
CA THR A 15 -86.55 -106.16 73.62
C THR A 15 -87.52 -105.10 73.08
N ARG A 16 -87.20 -103.81 73.24
CA ARG A 16 -87.92 -102.65 72.65
C ARG A 16 -87.03 -101.67 71.83
N SER A 17 -85.79 -102.01 71.49
CA SER A 17 -84.80 -101.07 70.93
C SER A 17 -84.62 -101.04 69.39
N ARG A 18 -85.12 -102.03 68.63
CA ARG A 18 -84.83 -102.15 67.18
C ARG A 18 -85.54 -101.16 66.21
N PRO A 19 -86.83 -100.79 66.35
CA PRO A 19 -87.50 -99.93 65.37
C PRO A 19 -87.18 -98.43 65.53
N ILE A 20 -86.91 -97.96 66.75
CA ILE A 20 -86.45 -96.58 67.02
C ILE A 20 -85.06 -96.37 66.42
N ALA A 21 -84.19 -97.39 66.50
CA ALA A 21 -82.88 -97.36 65.88
C ALA A 21 -82.95 -97.20 64.35
N ILE A 22 -83.92 -97.80 63.66
CA ILE A 22 -84.06 -97.69 62.19
C ILE A 22 -84.51 -96.28 61.77
N ILE A 23 -85.51 -95.70 62.43
CA ILE A 23 -85.98 -94.33 62.11
C ILE A 23 -84.89 -93.30 62.44
N ALA A 24 -84.22 -93.44 63.58
CA ALA A 24 -83.09 -92.60 63.94
C ALA A 24 -81.95 -92.74 62.91
N LEU A 25 -81.66 -93.95 62.44
CA LEU A 25 -80.65 -94.20 61.40
C LEU A 25 -81.05 -93.57 60.05
N SER A 26 -82.33 -93.61 59.67
CA SER A 26 -82.82 -92.98 58.42
C SER A 26 -82.75 -91.45 58.46
N VAL A 27 -83.12 -90.83 59.58
CA VAL A 27 -83.00 -89.38 59.77
C VAL A 27 -81.53 -88.98 59.84
N LEU A 28 -80.70 -89.75 60.54
CA LEU A 28 -79.25 -89.55 60.58
C LEU A 28 -78.63 -89.68 59.19
N LEU A 29 -79.07 -90.64 58.37
CA LEU A 29 -78.63 -90.80 56.99
C LEU A 29 -79.08 -89.63 56.11
N ALA A 30 -80.34 -89.18 56.25
CA ALA A 30 -80.84 -88.02 55.49
C ALA A 30 -80.11 -86.72 55.89
N LEU A 31 -79.86 -86.50 57.19
CA LEU A 31 -79.06 -85.39 57.69
C LEU A 31 -77.60 -85.50 57.25
N PHE A 32 -77.04 -86.71 57.22
CA PHE A 32 -75.69 -86.95 56.72
C PHE A 32 -75.59 -86.68 55.23
N ILE A 33 -76.57 -87.12 54.42
CA ILE A 33 -76.63 -86.82 52.98
C ILE A 33 -76.81 -85.31 52.76
N ALA A 34 -77.68 -84.64 53.52
CA ALA A 34 -77.87 -83.19 53.43
C ALA A 34 -76.61 -82.42 53.82
N PHE A 35 -75.97 -82.80 54.93
CA PHE A 35 -74.70 -82.22 55.39
C PHE A 35 -73.58 -82.49 54.39
N TYR A 36 -73.46 -83.71 53.87
CA TYR A 36 -72.46 -84.09 52.87
C TYR A 36 -72.71 -83.35 51.55
N THR A 37 -73.96 -83.21 51.09
CA THR A 37 -74.32 -82.39 49.91
C THR A 37 -73.93 -80.93 50.12
N TYR A 38 -74.26 -80.36 51.28
CA TYR A 38 -73.90 -78.99 51.64
C TYR A 38 -72.38 -78.80 51.69
N LEU A 39 -71.66 -79.74 52.32
CA LEU A 39 -70.20 -79.73 52.43
C LEU A 39 -69.55 -79.85 51.04
N THR A 40 -69.98 -80.80 50.21
CA THR A 40 -69.48 -80.93 48.84
C THR A 40 -69.84 -79.72 47.97
N GLY A 41 -70.99 -79.09 48.19
CA GLY A 41 -71.40 -77.86 47.51
C GLY A 41 -70.55 -76.66 47.90
N GLN A 42 -70.26 -76.49 49.20
CA GLN A 42 -69.34 -75.46 49.71
C GLN A 42 -67.92 -75.66 49.18
N ILE A 43 -67.40 -76.91 49.20
CA ILE A 43 -66.07 -77.23 48.66
C ILE A 43 -66.03 -76.97 47.15
N SER A 44 -67.07 -77.38 46.42
CA SER A 44 -67.17 -77.16 44.97
C SER A 44 -67.22 -75.66 44.63
N HIS A 45 -68.05 -74.88 45.32
CA HIS A 45 -68.15 -73.43 45.12
C HIS A 45 -66.84 -72.71 45.49
N GLY A 46 -66.24 -73.06 46.63
CA GLY A 46 -64.94 -72.52 47.04
C GLY A 46 -63.82 -72.91 46.07
N ALA A 47 -63.84 -74.12 45.51
CA ALA A 47 -62.88 -74.55 44.49
C ALA A 47 -63.06 -73.78 43.16
N ALA A 48 -64.29 -73.48 42.76
CA ALA A 48 -64.58 -72.65 41.59
C ALA A 48 -64.11 -71.19 41.81
N GLN A 49 -64.43 -70.59 42.96
CA GLN A 49 -63.94 -69.24 43.30
C GLN A 49 -62.42 -69.16 43.33
N LEU A 50 -61.75 -70.19 43.90
CA LEU A 50 -60.30 -70.26 43.94
C LEU A 50 -59.70 -70.47 42.54
N MET A 51 -60.34 -71.26 41.68
CA MET A 51 -59.96 -71.42 40.27
C MET A 51 -60.05 -70.08 39.53
N ASP A 52 -61.19 -69.38 39.59
CA ASP A 52 -61.38 -68.09 38.92
C ASP A 52 -60.37 -67.04 39.43
N GLY A 53 -60.16 -66.98 40.74
CA GLY A 53 -59.16 -66.10 41.35
C GLY A 53 -57.73 -66.45 40.92
N ALA A 54 -57.40 -67.74 40.81
CA ALA A 54 -56.09 -68.19 40.32
C ALA A 54 -55.91 -67.90 38.82
N GLU A 55 -56.94 -68.04 37.99
CA GLU A 55 -56.89 -67.67 36.57
C GLU A 55 -56.73 -66.16 36.39
N GLN A 56 -57.46 -65.33 37.16
CA GLN A 56 -57.28 -63.88 37.16
C GLN A 56 -55.87 -63.48 37.59
N ALA A 57 -55.35 -64.09 38.66
CA ALA A 57 -54.00 -63.83 39.13
C ALA A 57 -52.93 -64.30 38.13
N ALA A 58 -53.16 -65.40 37.41
CA ALA A 58 -52.29 -65.85 36.33
C ALA A 58 -52.28 -64.87 35.15
N SER A 59 -53.46 -64.37 34.76
CA SER A 59 -53.61 -63.36 33.71
C SER A 59 -52.91 -62.04 34.10
N GLY A 60 -53.11 -61.56 35.33
CA GLY A 60 -52.43 -60.37 35.84
C GLY A 60 -50.91 -60.54 35.90
N ALA A 61 -50.42 -61.73 36.27
CA ALA A 61 -49.00 -62.05 36.26
C ALA A 61 -48.44 -62.12 34.81
N ALA A 62 -49.21 -62.63 33.85
CA ALA A 62 -48.84 -62.61 32.43
C ALA A 62 -48.75 -61.17 31.89
N GLN A 63 -49.72 -60.31 32.22
CA GLN A 63 -49.67 -58.88 31.87
C GLN A 63 -48.44 -58.18 32.48
N LEU A 64 -48.11 -58.49 33.73
CA LEU A 64 -46.92 -57.95 34.39
C LEU A 64 -45.63 -58.44 33.71
N LYS A 65 -45.58 -59.70 33.29
CA LYS A 65 -44.46 -60.25 32.50
C LYS A 65 -44.28 -59.50 31.19
N ASP A 66 -45.36 -59.31 30.44
CA ASP A 66 -45.32 -58.63 29.14
C ASP A 66 -44.92 -57.15 29.31
N GLY A 67 -45.50 -56.44 30.27
CA GLY A 67 -45.15 -55.06 30.58
C GLY A 67 -43.69 -54.91 31.02
N SER A 68 -43.18 -55.87 31.80
CA SER A 68 -41.75 -55.90 32.18
C SER A 68 -40.84 -56.18 30.98
N GLY A 69 -41.23 -57.06 30.07
CA GLY A 69 -40.51 -57.30 28.82
C GLY A 69 -40.49 -56.09 27.88
N GLN A 70 -41.57 -55.33 27.82
CA GLN A 70 -41.63 -54.06 27.08
C GLN A 70 -40.68 -53.02 27.71
N LEU A 71 -40.65 -52.93 29.04
CA LEU A 71 -39.75 -52.01 29.74
C LEU A 71 -38.27 -52.35 29.50
N ALA A 72 -37.91 -53.63 29.54
CA ALA A 72 -36.60 -54.14 29.17
C ALA A 72 -36.22 -53.74 27.73
N THR A 73 -37.11 -54.01 26.76
CA THR A 73 -36.91 -53.62 25.35
C THR A 73 -36.71 -52.11 25.20
N GLY A 74 -37.50 -51.30 25.90
CA GLY A 74 -37.36 -49.84 25.92
C GLY A 74 -36.04 -49.37 26.51
N ALA A 75 -35.60 -49.98 27.62
CA ALA A 75 -34.30 -49.71 28.24
C ALA A 75 -33.15 -50.05 27.28
N GLY A 76 -33.22 -51.19 26.59
CA GLY A 76 -32.26 -51.59 25.56
C GLY A 76 -32.20 -50.62 24.37
N ALA A 77 -33.36 -50.11 23.90
CA ALA A 77 -33.41 -49.11 22.84
C ALA A 77 -32.78 -47.78 23.28
N ALA A 78 -33.08 -47.32 24.49
CA ALA A 78 -32.49 -46.11 25.05
C ALA A 78 -30.98 -46.27 25.31
N ASN A 79 -30.50 -47.47 25.64
CA ASN A 79 -29.06 -47.80 25.71
C ASN A 79 -28.36 -47.59 24.37
N LYS A 80 -28.96 -48.09 23.28
CA LYS A 80 -28.42 -47.87 21.93
C LYS A 80 -28.38 -46.39 21.56
N GLY A 81 -29.43 -45.63 21.93
CA GLY A 81 -29.45 -44.18 21.75
C GLY A 81 -28.36 -43.47 22.55
N ALA A 82 -28.13 -43.87 23.80
CA ALA A 82 -27.05 -43.32 24.62
C ALA A 82 -25.67 -43.56 24.00
N ALA A 83 -25.41 -44.79 23.50
CA ALA A 83 -24.16 -45.12 22.81
C ALA A 83 -23.94 -44.26 21.54
N GLN A 84 -25.00 -43.99 20.76
CA GLN A 84 -24.90 -43.11 19.59
C GLN A 84 -24.55 -41.66 19.97
N VAL A 85 -25.08 -41.16 21.09
CA VAL A 85 -24.76 -39.82 21.59
C VAL A 85 -23.33 -39.77 22.12
N GLU A 86 -22.86 -40.81 22.81
CA GLU A 86 -21.48 -40.95 23.27
C GLU A 86 -20.49 -40.95 22.09
N ASP A 87 -20.75 -41.74 21.03
CA ASP A 87 -19.98 -41.73 19.79
C ASP A 87 -19.95 -40.34 19.13
N GLY A 88 -21.09 -39.65 19.12
CA GLY A 88 -21.20 -38.28 18.63
C GLY A 88 -20.36 -37.30 19.45
N ALA A 89 -20.40 -37.42 20.78
CA ALA A 89 -19.60 -36.61 21.69
C ALA A 89 -18.09 -36.85 21.51
N ALA A 90 -17.68 -38.11 21.28
CA ALA A 90 -16.30 -38.46 20.97
C ALA A 90 -15.82 -37.79 19.66
N LYS A 91 -16.64 -37.84 18.60
CA LYS A 91 -16.33 -37.15 17.32
C LYS A 91 -16.22 -35.63 17.48
N ILE A 92 -17.09 -35.01 18.28
CA ILE A 92 -17.00 -33.58 18.57
C ILE A 92 -15.70 -33.26 19.32
N LYS A 93 -15.30 -34.08 20.28
CA LYS A 93 -14.03 -33.93 21.01
C LYS A 93 -12.82 -34.01 20.07
N GLU A 94 -12.79 -34.99 19.16
CA GLU A 94 -11.73 -35.11 18.15
C GLU A 94 -11.68 -33.90 17.22
N GLY A 95 -12.84 -33.49 16.67
CA GLY A 95 -12.93 -32.32 15.80
C GLY A 95 -12.53 -31.02 16.49
N SER A 96 -12.94 -30.84 17.75
CA SER A 96 -12.55 -29.68 18.57
C SER A 96 -11.05 -29.65 18.85
N SER A 97 -10.44 -30.82 19.09
CA SER A 97 -8.99 -30.94 19.30
C SER A 97 -8.21 -30.57 18.02
N ALA A 98 -8.67 -31.05 16.86
CA ALA A 98 -8.09 -30.70 15.58
C ALA A 98 -8.23 -29.20 15.26
N LEU A 99 -9.40 -28.61 15.54
CA LEU A 99 -9.64 -27.18 15.35
C LEU A 99 -8.75 -26.34 16.29
N ASN A 100 -8.57 -26.75 17.54
CA ASN A 100 -7.68 -26.09 18.48
C ASN A 100 -6.20 -26.15 18.04
N ALA A 101 -5.76 -27.29 17.51
CA ALA A 101 -4.42 -27.42 16.93
C ALA A 101 -4.24 -26.49 15.70
N GLY A 102 -5.25 -26.42 14.83
CA GLY A 102 -5.27 -25.49 13.70
C GLY A 102 -5.23 -24.02 14.14
N ALA A 103 -6.02 -23.66 15.16
CA ALA A 103 -6.02 -22.31 15.74
C ALA A 103 -4.64 -21.95 16.32
N SER A 104 -4.00 -22.87 17.03
CA SER A 104 -2.66 -22.68 17.59
C SER A 104 -1.59 -22.49 16.49
N ALA A 105 -1.68 -23.26 15.40
CA ALA A 105 -0.80 -23.12 14.25
C ALA A 105 -0.99 -21.77 13.54
N LEU A 106 -2.24 -21.33 13.38
CA LEU A 106 -2.59 -20.04 12.81
C LEU A 106 -2.10 -18.89 13.70
N GLN A 107 -2.24 -18.99 15.02
CA GLN A 107 -1.71 -18.03 15.99
C GLN A 107 -0.20 -17.88 15.87
N ALA A 108 0.53 -18.99 15.80
CA ALA A 108 1.98 -19.00 15.60
C ALA A 108 2.38 -18.40 14.24
N GLY A 109 1.58 -18.66 13.19
CA GLY A 109 1.72 -18.02 11.88
C GLY A 109 1.54 -16.51 11.95
N ALA A 110 0.45 -16.04 12.54
CA ALA A 110 0.14 -14.64 12.75
C ALA A 110 1.24 -13.92 13.55
N GLY A 111 1.75 -14.55 14.62
CA GLY A 111 2.86 -14.01 15.42
C GLY A 111 4.17 -13.88 14.64
N ARG A 112 4.48 -14.82 13.74
CA ARG A 112 5.65 -14.71 12.83
C ARG A 112 5.48 -13.58 11.81
N ILE A 113 4.29 -13.41 11.25
CA ILE A 113 4.01 -12.29 10.34
C ILE A 113 4.12 -10.98 11.11
N PHE A 114 3.47 -10.87 12.27
CA PHE A 114 3.50 -9.66 13.11
C PHE A 114 4.94 -9.24 13.45
N SER A 115 5.76 -10.18 13.95
CA SER A 115 7.17 -9.90 14.25
C SER A 115 7.99 -9.57 13.00
N GLY A 116 7.82 -10.29 11.89
CA GLY A 116 8.48 -9.95 10.62
C GLY A 116 8.13 -8.56 10.10
N VAL A 117 6.85 -8.18 10.20
CA VAL A 117 6.39 -6.85 9.79
C VAL A 117 6.94 -5.78 10.73
N ARG A 118 6.82 -5.97 12.05
CA ARG A 118 7.24 -4.99 13.07
C ARG A 118 8.76 -4.81 13.11
N ASP A 119 9.52 -5.90 13.04
CA ASP A 119 10.95 -5.90 13.33
C ASP A 119 11.80 -5.74 12.07
N GLN A 120 11.25 -6.02 10.87
CA GLN A 120 11.99 -5.92 9.62
C GLN A 120 11.34 -4.98 8.60
N LEU A 121 10.07 -5.21 8.26
CA LEU A 121 9.42 -4.46 7.18
C LEU A 121 9.19 -3.00 7.55
N ALA A 122 8.60 -2.72 8.72
CA ALA A 122 8.30 -1.35 9.15
C ALA A 122 9.57 -0.49 9.27
N PRO A 123 10.65 -0.94 9.95
CA PRO A 123 11.91 -0.17 9.99
C PRO A 123 12.55 -0.01 8.61
N GLY A 124 12.38 -0.99 7.72
CA GLY A 124 12.83 -0.91 6.33
C GLY A 124 12.10 0.17 5.53
N VAL A 125 10.78 0.26 5.71
CA VAL A 125 9.93 1.29 5.10
C VAL A 125 10.22 2.67 5.69
N ASP A 126 10.48 2.79 6.98
CA ASP A 126 10.89 4.06 7.61
C ASP A 126 12.23 4.57 7.03
N LYS A 127 13.21 3.66 6.85
CA LYS A 127 14.48 3.99 6.20
C LYS A 127 14.28 4.40 4.74
N LEU A 128 13.42 3.68 4.01
CA LEU A 128 13.09 4.02 2.63
C LEU A 128 12.44 5.41 2.56
N HIS A 129 11.46 5.69 3.43
CA HIS A 129 10.78 6.98 3.52
C HIS A 129 11.73 8.13 3.86
N ALA A 130 12.66 7.92 4.80
CA ALA A 130 13.70 8.90 5.10
C ALA A 130 14.61 9.14 3.88
N GLY A 131 14.96 8.08 3.16
CA GLY A 131 15.75 8.16 1.93
C GLY A 131 15.04 8.93 0.81
N THR A 132 13.75 8.67 0.58
CA THR A 132 12.95 9.36 -0.45
C THR A 132 12.68 10.81 -0.08
N THR A 133 12.48 11.11 1.20
CA THR A 133 12.39 12.49 1.71
C THR A 133 13.69 13.26 1.50
N LYS A 134 14.84 12.62 1.75
CA LYS A 134 16.14 13.23 1.45
C LYS A 134 16.31 13.47 -0.05
N LEU A 135 15.99 12.48 -0.88
CA LEU A 135 16.06 12.59 -2.34
C LEU A 135 15.21 13.75 -2.86
N GLN A 136 13.95 13.84 -2.44
CA GLN A 136 13.05 14.93 -2.81
C GLN A 136 13.65 16.29 -2.42
N ASN A 137 14.16 16.41 -1.19
CA ASN A 137 14.81 17.64 -0.72
C ASN A 137 16.06 18.00 -1.53
N ASP A 138 16.90 17.02 -1.87
CA ASP A 138 18.09 17.25 -2.68
C ASP A 138 17.71 17.64 -4.13
N VAL A 139 16.66 17.06 -4.69
CA VAL A 139 16.12 17.46 -6.01
C VAL A 139 15.62 18.91 -5.96
N LEU A 140 14.70 19.22 -5.05
CA LEU A 140 14.03 20.53 -5.01
C LEU A 140 14.96 21.66 -4.57
N ASN A 141 15.84 21.42 -3.60
CA ASN A 141 16.63 22.49 -2.97
C ASN A 141 18.06 22.60 -3.51
N LYS A 142 18.56 21.59 -4.25
CA LYS A 142 19.93 21.62 -4.81
C LYS A 142 19.94 21.45 -6.32
N LEU A 143 19.37 20.35 -6.83
CA LEU A 143 19.44 20.03 -8.26
C LEU A 143 18.66 21.05 -9.09
N VAL A 144 17.40 21.33 -8.73
CA VAL A 144 16.53 22.26 -9.46
C VAL A 144 17.17 23.66 -9.57
N PRO A 145 17.54 24.35 -8.47
CA PRO A 145 18.20 25.64 -8.57
C PRO A 145 19.53 25.59 -9.35
N GLY A 146 20.28 24.49 -9.22
CA GLY A 146 21.53 24.28 -9.94
C GLY A 146 21.32 24.23 -11.46
N VAL A 147 20.38 23.40 -11.93
CA VAL A 147 20.05 23.26 -13.35
C VAL A 147 19.58 24.60 -13.94
N TYR A 148 18.69 25.31 -13.24
CA TYR A 148 18.21 26.62 -13.68
C TYR A 148 19.32 27.67 -13.77
N ARG A 149 20.27 27.69 -12.81
CA ARG A 149 21.42 28.60 -12.85
C ARG A 149 22.37 28.29 -14.01
N VAL A 150 22.63 27.01 -14.28
CA VAL A 150 23.50 26.61 -15.39
C VAL A 150 22.83 26.92 -16.74
N ASP A 151 21.52 26.68 -16.87
CA ASP A 151 20.75 27.01 -18.07
C ASP A 151 20.70 28.53 -18.34
N ASP A 152 20.47 29.35 -17.31
CA ASP A 152 20.54 30.81 -17.42
C ASP A 152 21.96 31.29 -17.78
N GLY A 153 22.98 30.74 -17.12
CA GLY A 153 24.38 31.04 -17.41
C GLY A 153 24.79 30.68 -18.84
N ALA A 154 24.35 29.53 -19.35
CA ALA A 154 24.60 29.10 -20.71
C ALA A 154 23.96 30.05 -21.74
N ARG A 155 22.71 30.48 -21.52
CA ARG A 155 22.03 31.45 -22.38
C ARG A 155 22.69 32.82 -22.36
N LYS A 156 23.11 33.31 -21.18
CA LYS A 156 23.84 34.58 -21.05
C LYS A 156 25.19 34.53 -21.78
N LEU A 157 25.92 33.43 -21.63
CA LEU A 157 27.19 33.23 -22.30
C LEU A 157 27.01 33.16 -23.82
N GLN A 158 25.97 32.46 -24.31
CA GLN A 158 25.61 32.43 -25.72
C GLN A 158 25.29 33.83 -26.26
N ALA A 159 24.45 34.60 -25.57
CA ALA A 159 24.11 35.97 -25.96
C ALA A 159 25.36 36.87 -26.01
N GLY A 160 26.26 36.74 -25.03
CA GLY A 160 27.53 37.47 -25.00
C GLY A 160 28.48 37.07 -26.14
N ALA A 161 28.57 35.78 -26.45
CA ALA A 161 29.38 35.28 -27.56
C ALA A 161 28.88 35.80 -28.92
N VAL A 162 27.55 35.80 -29.13
CA VAL A 162 26.92 36.36 -30.34
C VAL A 162 27.16 37.87 -30.43
N ALA A 163 27.00 38.60 -29.33
CA ALA A 163 27.24 40.05 -29.31
C ALA A 163 28.71 40.40 -29.61
N LEU A 164 29.66 39.67 -29.01
CA LEU A 164 31.10 39.85 -29.28
C LEU A 164 31.44 39.52 -30.74
N SER A 165 30.90 38.42 -31.27
CA SER A 165 31.05 38.04 -32.67
C SER A 165 30.56 39.15 -33.61
N ALA A 166 29.38 39.72 -33.33
CA ALA A 166 28.83 40.84 -34.10
C ALA A 166 29.72 42.08 -34.03
N ALA A 167 30.26 42.43 -32.85
CA ALA A 167 31.15 43.57 -32.68
C ALA A 167 32.50 43.42 -33.40
N LEU A 168 32.95 42.18 -33.64
CA LEU A 168 34.22 41.87 -34.32
C LEU A 168 34.08 41.64 -35.83
N THR A 169 32.85 41.59 -36.33
CA THR A 169 32.57 41.34 -37.76
C THR A 169 32.25 42.66 -38.43
N PRO A 170 33.00 43.09 -39.47
CA PRO A 170 32.72 44.33 -40.18
C PRO A 170 31.31 44.37 -40.76
N THR A 171 30.64 45.51 -40.68
CA THR A 171 29.35 45.72 -41.33
C THR A 171 29.52 46.22 -42.75
N GLN A 172 28.49 46.10 -43.59
CA GLN A 172 28.53 46.64 -44.96
C GLN A 172 28.72 48.16 -45.00
N ALA A 173 28.15 48.87 -44.02
CA ALA A 173 28.27 50.32 -43.93
C ALA A 173 29.65 50.77 -43.43
N GLY A 174 30.39 49.89 -42.75
CA GLY A 174 31.73 50.15 -42.23
C GLY A 174 31.77 51.23 -41.14
N ASN A 175 30.63 51.51 -40.51
CA ASN A 175 30.49 52.61 -39.55
C ASN A 175 29.48 52.33 -38.42
N ALA A 176 29.17 51.07 -38.16
CA ALA A 176 28.21 50.72 -37.13
C ALA A 176 28.72 51.12 -35.73
N PRO A 177 27.87 51.72 -34.88
CA PRO A 177 28.22 52.01 -33.50
C PRO A 177 28.54 50.72 -32.75
N ASP A 178 29.51 50.79 -31.84
CA ASP A 178 30.01 49.67 -31.03
C ASP A 178 30.58 48.48 -31.82
N ASN A 179 30.84 48.64 -33.12
CA ASN A 179 31.53 47.66 -33.94
C ASN A 179 33.03 47.97 -33.99
N LEU A 180 33.83 47.11 -33.36
CA LEU A 180 35.27 47.25 -33.24
C LEU A 180 35.97 47.12 -34.60
N ALA A 181 35.47 46.25 -35.47
CA ALA A 181 36.07 46.03 -36.78
C ALA A 181 35.81 47.21 -37.74
N ASP A 182 34.62 47.79 -37.69
CA ASP A 182 34.28 49.03 -38.40
C ASP A 182 35.10 50.20 -37.85
N GLY A 183 35.22 50.34 -36.52
CA GLY A 183 36.06 51.35 -35.88
C GLY A 183 37.53 51.26 -36.30
N ALA A 184 38.10 50.05 -36.38
CA ALA A 184 39.44 49.84 -36.93
C ALA A 184 39.53 50.22 -38.42
N GLY A 185 38.49 49.94 -39.20
CA GLY A 185 38.39 50.36 -40.61
C GLY A 185 38.35 51.89 -40.77
N GLN A 186 37.56 52.57 -39.94
CA GLN A 186 37.48 54.04 -39.92
C GLN A 186 38.80 54.67 -39.50
N LEU A 187 39.50 54.08 -38.52
CA LEU A 187 40.83 54.55 -38.09
C LEU A 187 41.86 54.47 -39.23
N ALA A 188 41.87 53.35 -39.95
CA ALA A 188 42.72 53.19 -41.13
C ALA A 188 42.38 54.25 -42.20
N ALA A 189 41.09 54.40 -42.54
CA ALA A 189 40.65 55.40 -43.52
C ALA A 189 41.03 56.83 -43.14
N GLY A 190 40.82 57.24 -41.88
CA GLY A 190 41.20 58.55 -41.36
C GLY A 190 42.72 58.77 -41.36
N SER A 191 43.50 57.74 -41.05
CA SER A 191 44.96 57.81 -41.14
C SER A 191 45.45 57.97 -42.58
N GLY A 192 44.80 57.31 -43.54
CA GLY A 192 45.05 57.52 -44.98
C GLY A 192 44.74 58.94 -45.43
N GLN A 193 43.63 59.52 -44.96
CA GLN A 193 43.28 60.92 -45.22
C GLN A 193 44.32 61.90 -44.63
N LEU A 194 44.77 61.65 -43.39
CA LEU A 194 45.81 62.47 -42.74
C LEU A 194 47.14 62.39 -43.50
N ALA A 195 47.54 61.20 -43.97
CA ALA A 195 48.73 61.01 -44.78
C ALA A 195 48.62 61.74 -46.13
N ALA A 196 47.46 61.66 -46.80
CA ALA A 196 47.20 62.37 -48.05
C ALA A 196 47.25 63.89 -47.86
N GLY A 197 46.64 64.41 -46.78
CA GLY A 197 46.73 65.82 -46.43
C GLY A 197 48.17 66.26 -46.13
N ALA A 198 48.94 65.47 -45.38
CA ALA A 198 50.35 65.74 -45.13
C ALA A 198 51.17 65.79 -46.41
N ALA A 199 50.91 64.90 -47.37
CA ALA A 199 51.57 64.90 -48.68
C ALA A 199 51.22 66.16 -49.50
N GLN A 200 49.97 66.62 -49.44
CA GLN A 200 49.55 67.88 -50.07
C GLN A 200 50.26 69.09 -49.46
N LEU A 201 50.34 69.18 -48.13
CA LEU A 201 51.09 70.25 -47.46
C LEU A 201 52.59 70.18 -47.76
N ASP A 202 53.18 68.98 -47.85
CA ASP A 202 54.58 68.79 -48.22
C ASP A 202 54.88 69.32 -49.63
N ALA A 203 54.02 68.99 -50.59
CA ALA A 203 54.11 69.51 -51.95
C ALA A 203 53.95 71.05 -51.99
N GLY A 204 53.02 71.60 -51.20
CA GLY A 204 52.87 73.05 -51.04
C GLY A 204 54.10 73.72 -50.44
N ALA A 205 54.70 73.12 -49.41
CA ALA A 205 55.93 73.60 -48.79
C ALA A 205 57.12 73.55 -49.77
N ALA A 206 57.21 72.49 -50.58
CA ALA A 206 58.21 72.39 -51.64
C ALA A 206 58.02 73.48 -52.71
N GLY A 207 56.78 73.77 -53.11
CA GLY A 207 56.45 74.88 -54.00
C GLY A 207 56.84 76.24 -53.42
N LEU A 208 56.57 76.47 -52.13
CA LEU A 208 56.94 77.69 -51.42
C LEU A 208 58.46 77.87 -51.31
N ALA A 209 59.19 76.79 -51.03
CA ALA A 209 60.66 76.78 -51.01
C ALA A 209 61.24 77.11 -52.41
N ALA A 210 60.67 76.54 -53.48
CA ALA A 210 61.07 76.85 -54.85
C ALA A 210 60.79 78.32 -55.22
N GLY A 211 59.62 78.85 -54.84
CA GLY A 211 59.26 80.25 -55.06
C GLY A 211 60.15 81.23 -54.30
N THR A 212 60.47 80.94 -53.04
CA THR A 212 61.39 81.76 -52.23
C THR A 212 62.83 81.68 -52.71
N ALA A 213 63.29 80.52 -53.23
CA ALA A 213 64.58 80.41 -53.89
C ALA A 213 64.64 81.29 -55.16
N THR A 214 63.56 81.31 -55.94
CA THR A 214 63.45 82.18 -57.12
C THR A 214 63.48 83.66 -56.72
N LEU A 215 62.72 84.03 -55.69
CA LEU A 215 62.67 85.40 -55.15
C LEU A 215 64.04 85.84 -54.63
N LYS A 216 64.73 84.98 -53.88
CA LYS A 216 66.09 85.20 -53.38
C LYS A 216 67.09 85.40 -54.51
N ASN A 217 67.03 84.59 -55.56
CA ASN A 217 67.88 84.78 -56.73
C ASN A 217 67.60 86.12 -57.43
N GLY A 218 66.32 86.49 -57.59
CA GLY A 218 65.92 87.77 -58.17
C GLY A 218 66.35 88.98 -57.33
N THR A 219 66.23 88.92 -56.00
CA THR A 219 66.71 90.00 -55.12
C THR A 219 68.23 90.06 -55.05
N ALA A 220 68.93 88.92 -55.16
CA ALA A 220 70.38 88.90 -55.29
C ALA A 220 70.84 89.58 -56.58
N GLN A 221 70.19 89.28 -57.71
CA GLN A 221 70.43 89.95 -59.00
C GLN A 221 70.11 91.45 -58.93
N LEU A 222 68.99 91.84 -58.30
CA LEU A 222 68.58 93.24 -58.17
C LEU A 222 69.53 94.04 -57.26
N LYS A 223 69.96 93.46 -56.13
CA LYS A 223 70.97 94.06 -55.26
C LYS A 223 72.29 94.24 -56.02
N GLY A 224 72.72 93.22 -56.74
CA GLY A 224 74.02 93.20 -57.42
C GLY A 224 75.20 93.28 -56.46
N TYR A 225 76.39 93.32 -57.00
CA TYR A 225 77.65 93.47 -56.28
C TYR A 225 78.23 94.87 -56.53
N PRO A 226 78.76 95.54 -55.49
CA PRO A 226 79.48 96.79 -55.67
C PRO A 226 80.74 96.56 -56.50
N GLY A 227 81.04 97.48 -57.40
CA GLY A 227 82.22 97.40 -58.24
C GLY A 227 83.52 97.65 -57.47
N ALA A 228 84.55 96.88 -57.83
CA ALA A 228 85.83 96.87 -57.13
C ALA A 228 86.52 98.24 -57.19
N GLY A 229 87.00 98.72 -56.03
CA GLY A 229 87.71 100.00 -55.93
C GLY A 229 86.83 101.24 -56.06
N ASN A 230 85.54 101.14 -55.72
CA ASN A 230 84.52 102.16 -55.99
C ASN A 230 84.50 102.50 -57.48
N ASP A 231 84.33 101.51 -58.35
CA ASP A 231 84.16 101.73 -59.80
C ASP A 231 82.81 101.13 -60.21
N PRO A 232 81.76 101.94 -60.44
CA PRO A 232 80.42 101.43 -60.73
C PRO A 232 80.37 100.64 -62.05
N THR A 233 81.33 100.81 -62.95
CA THR A 233 81.38 100.06 -64.23
C THR A 233 81.80 98.60 -64.04
N LYS A 234 82.34 98.26 -62.86
CA LYS A 234 82.77 96.90 -62.48
C LYS A 234 81.81 96.20 -61.52
N GLY A 235 80.67 96.82 -61.22
CA GLY A 235 79.60 96.21 -60.44
C GLY A 235 78.33 96.04 -61.27
N ASP A 236 77.26 95.59 -60.63
CA ASP A 236 75.94 95.47 -61.23
C ASP A 236 74.80 95.85 -60.27
N GLY A 237 73.58 95.86 -60.81
CA GLY A 237 72.35 96.10 -60.06
C GLY A 237 72.30 97.44 -59.32
N LEU A 238 71.58 97.45 -58.21
CA LEU A 238 71.40 98.63 -57.37
C LEU A 238 72.68 99.04 -56.64
N ALA A 239 73.60 98.11 -56.36
CA ALA A 239 74.88 98.40 -55.74
C ALA A 239 75.77 99.27 -56.65
N ALA A 240 75.92 98.90 -57.92
CA ALA A 240 76.66 99.71 -58.90
C ALA A 240 75.94 101.03 -59.24
N LEU A 241 74.61 101.02 -59.36
CA LEU A 241 73.83 102.24 -59.56
C LEU A 241 74.00 103.21 -58.38
N SER A 242 73.96 102.73 -57.14
CA SER A 242 74.21 103.55 -55.94
C SER A 242 75.62 104.13 -55.98
N GLN A 243 76.66 103.33 -56.25
CA GLN A 243 78.03 103.81 -56.37
C GLN A 243 78.20 104.87 -57.48
N GLY A 244 77.54 104.69 -58.63
CA GLY A 244 77.58 105.65 -59.73
C GLY A 244 76.86 106.96 -59.42
N LEU A 245 75.74 106.90 -58.70
CA LEU A 245 75.03 108.09 -58.23
C LEU A 245 75.80 108.81 -57.12
N ASP A 246 76.42 108.09 -56.18
CA ASP A 246 77.27 108.65 -55.13
C ASP A 246 78.49 109.37 -55.74
N GLN A 247 79.09 108.81 -56.81
CA GLN A 247 80.17 109.44 -57.56
C GLN A 247 79.72 110.67 -58.36
N LEU A 248 78.55 110.60 -58.97
CA LEU A 248 77.97 111.72 -59.70
C LEU A 248 77.59 112.88 -58.75
N GLU A 249 77.06 112.57 -57.56
CA GLU A 249 76.81 113.52 -56.49
C GLU A 249 78.12 114.15 -55.98
N ALA A 250 79.16 113.34 -55.73
CA ALA A 250 80.48 113.82 -55.33
C ALA A 250 81.13 114.73 -56.41
N ALA A 251 81.04 114.34 -57.69
CA ALA A 251 81.51 115.15 -58.81
C ALA A 251 80.73 116.45 -58.97
N ALA A 252 79.41 116.44 -58.71
CA ALA A 252 78.58 117.64 -58.70
C ALA A 252 78.88 118.58 -57.52
N ASN A 253 79.46 118.08 -56.43
CA ASN A 253 79.81 118.83 -55.21
C ASN A 253 81.29 119.27 -55.15
N GLY A 254 82.14 118.89 -56.11
CA GLY A 254 83.55 119.25 -56.17
C GLY A 254 83.86 120.69 -56.68
N PRO A 255 85.12 121.18 -56.56
CA PRO A 255 85.49 122.58 -56.75
C PRO A 255 85.42 123.15 -58.20
N GLY A 256 85.02 122.35 -59.19
CA GLY A 256 85.10 122.69 -60.63
C GLY A 256 83.79 122.58 -61.43
N GLY A 257 82.63 122.47 -60.77
CA GLY A 257 81.34 122.28 -61.44
C GLY A 257 80.80 123.54 -62.13
N LEU A 258 81.15 123.74 -63.40
CA LEU A 258 80.51 124.74 -64.27
C LEU A 258 79.14 124.22 -64.73
N VAL A 259 78.05 124.64 -64.07
CA VAL A 259 76.68 124.95 -64.57
C VAL A 259 75.71 125.03 -63.35
N PRO A 260 74.71 125.93 -63.31
CA PRO A 260 73.68 125.98 -62.25
C PRO A 260 72.78 124.72 -62.28
N LEU A 261 73.22 123.65 -61.63
CA LEU A 261 72.53 122.36 -61.59
C LEU A 261 71.72 122.12 -60.30
N ALA A 262 71.30 123.15 -59.55
CA ALA A 262 70.63 122.97 -58.26
C ALA A 262 69.44 121.98 -58.32
N VAL A 263 68.60 122.07 -59.36
CA VAL A 263 67.49 121.13 -59.59
C VAL A 263 67.97 119.72 -59.92
N VAL A 264 69.03 119.58 -60.73
CA VAL A 264 69.58 118.28 -61.13
C VAL A 264 70.30 117.59 -59.97
N LYS A 265 70.98 118.34 -59.10
CA LYS A 265 71.59 117.86 -57.86
C LYS A 265 70.55 117.27 -56.91
N ASP A 266 69.46 117.99 -56.68
CA ASP A 266 68.34 117.50 -55.86
C ASP A 266 67.69 116.23 -56.44
N GLN A 267 67.57 116.14 -57.77
CA GLN A 267 67.04 114.93 -58.42
C GLN A 267 68.02 113.75 -58.35
N ILE A 268 69.33 113.98 -58.46
CA ILE A 268 70.36 112.95 -58.29
C ILE A 268 70.37 112.44 -56.84
N ALA A 269 70.32 113.33 -55.84
CA ALA A 269 70.26 112.94 -54.44
C ALA A 269 68.97 112.16 -54.11
N LYS A 270 67.82 112.56 -54.67
CA LYS A 270 66.55 111.81 -54.56
C LYS A 270 66.61 110.45 -55.23
N LEU A 271 67.30 110.34 -56.37
CA LEU A 271 67.48 109.07 -57.08
C LEU A 271 68.45 108.15 -56.33
N ALA A 272 69.51 108.69 -55.72
CA ALA A 272 70.45 107.98 -54.86
C ALA A 272 69.77 107.48 -53.57
N ASP A 273 68.95 108.32 -52.92
CA ASP A 273 68.08 107.90 -51.81
C ASP A 273 67.10 106.81 -52.24
N GLY A 274 66.44 106.98 -53.39
CA GLY A 274 65.56 105.97 -53.99
C GLY A 274 66.27 104.64 -54.26
N GLY A 275 67.50 104.67 -54.78
CA GLY A 275 68.34 103.49 -55.03
C GLY A 275 68.76 102.79 -53.75
N ARG A 276 69.19 103.54 -52.73
CA ARG A 276 69.50 103.01 -51.39
C ARG A 276 68.27 102.40 -50.72
N ARG A 277 67.11 103.03 -50.84
CA ARG A 277 65.82 102.50 -50.34
C ARG A 277 65.40 101.23 -51.09
N ALA A 278 65.59 101.18 -52.40
CA ALA A 278 65.32 99.98 -53.19
C ALA A 278 66.27 98.83 -52.82
N PHE A 279 67.55 99.13 -52.58
CA PHE A 279 68.53 98.14 -52.11
C PHE A 279 68.15 97.61 -50.73
N ALA A 280 67.81 98.50 -49.79
CA ALA A 280 67.33 98.13 -48.47
C ALA A 280 66.04 97.29 -48.54
N GLY A 281 65.10 97.65 -49.43
CA GLY A 281 63.89 96.87 -49.71
C GLY A 281 64.19 95.49 -50.30
N ALA A 282 65.15 95.38 -51.22
CA ALA A 282 65.59 94.09 -51.77
C ALA A 282 66.29 93.22 -50.72
N ALA A 283 67.07 93.81 -49.82
CA ALA A 283 67.67 93.11 -48.68
C ALA A 283 66.62 92.65 -47.66
N GLN A 284 65.60 93.46 -47.39
CA GLN A 284 64.45 93.07 -46.56
C GLN A 284 63.65 91.92 -47.19
N LEU A 285 63.44 91.96 -48.50
CA LEU A 285 62.72 90.91 -49.24
C LEU A 285 63.51 89.60 -49.28
N ASP A 286 64.84 89.66 -49.43
CA ASP A 286 65.74 88.50 -49.32
C ASP A 286 65.71 87.89 -47.91
N ALA A 287 65.79 88.72 -46.86
CA ALA A 287 65.65 88.26 -45.49
C ALA A 287 64.26 87.65 -45.21
N GLY A 288 63.20 88.22 -45.79
CA GLY A 288 61.85 87.67 -45.76
C GLY A 288 61.74 86.33 -46.49
N ALA A 289 62.34 86.21 -47.67
CA ALA A 289 62.38 84.98 -48.45
C ALA A 289 63.16 83.88 -47.72
N ALA A 290 64.27 84.21 -47.07
CA ALA A 290 65.02 83.27 -46.23
C ALA A 290 64.18 82.76 -45.06
N LYS A 291 63.51 83.65 -44.31
CA LYS A 291 62.58 83.25 -43.23
C LYS A 291 61.44 82.37 -43.73
N LEU A 292 60.90 82.68 -44.90
CA LEU A 292 59.80 81.91 -45.49
C LEU A 292 60.27 80.52 -45.98
N ASN A 293 61.49 80.43 -46.51
CA ASN A 293 62.14 79.18 -46.87
C ASN A 293 62.44 78.32 -45.64
N ASP A 294 62.93 78.92 -44.55
CA ASP A 294 63.13 78.22 -43.27
C ASP A 294 61.79 77.70 -42.72
N GLY A 295 60.74 78.53 -42.77
CA GLY A 295 59.38 78.12 -42.43
C GLY A 295 58.84 76.98 -43.31
N ALA A 296 59.11 76.99 -44.61
CA ALA A 296 58.78 75.90 -45.53
C ALA A 296 59.54 74.61 -45.17
N GLY A 297 60.82 74.71 -44.79
CA GLY A 297 61.62 73.58 -44.30
C GLY A 297 61.11 73.00 -42.99
N GLN A 298 60.67 73.85 -42.06
CA GLN A 298 60.01 73.43 -40.82
C GLN A 298 58.67 72.74 -41.10
N LEU A 299 57.85 73.30 -42.01
CA LEU A 299 56.58 72.70 -42.41
C LEU A 299 56.80 71.32 -43.04
N LYS A 300 57.76 71.20 -43.96
CA LYS A 300 58.17 69.92 -44.57
C LYS A 300 58.58 68.88 -43.53
N SER A 301 59.37 69.30 -42.54
CA SER A 301 59.77 68.41 -41.44
C SER A 301 58.57 67.98 -40.59
N GLY A 302 57.61 68.89 -40.37
CA GLY A 302 56.35 68.61 -39.68
C GLY A 302 55.46 67.63 -40.46
N THR A 303 55.26 67.83 -41.75
CA THR A 303 54.45 66.95 -42.62
C THR A 303 55.06 65.57 -42.75
N ALA A 304 56.39 65.46 -42.82
CA ALA A 304 57.08 64.17 -42.80
C ALA A 304 56.83 63.38 -41.49
N ARG A 305 56.84 64.07 -40.34
CA ARG A 305 56.49 63.46 -39.04
C ARG A 305 55.04 63.01 -39.00
N VAL A 306 54.11 63.84 -39.48
CA VAL A 306 52.68 63.50 -39.55
C VAL A 306 52.44 62.32 -40.48
N SER A 307 53.05 62.30 -41.66
CA SER A 307 52.96 61.20 -42.62
C SER A 307 53.48 59.89 -42.01
N THR A 308 54.64 59.94 -41.33
CA THR A 308 55.19 58.76 -40.62
C THR A 308 54.23 58.26 -39.54
N GLY A 309 53.69 59.16 -38.71
CA GLY A 309 52.73 58.79 -37.67
C GLY A 309 51.42 58.24 -38.23
N ALA A 310 50.94 58.80 -39.34
CA ALA A 310 49.75 58.33 -40.05
C ALA A 310 49.96 56.92 -40.63
N SER A 311 51.12 56.63 -41.23
CA SER A 311 51.46 55.28 -41.71
C SER A 311 51.60 54.26 -40.58
N GLN A 312 52.14 54.66 -39.43
CA GLN A 312 52.18 53.80 -38.24
C GLN A 312 50.77 53.49 -37.72
N LEU A 313 49.88 54.50 -37.71
CA LEU A 313 48.50 54.33 -37.30
C LEU A 313 47.72 53.41 -38.26
N ASP A 314 47.89 53.59 -39.57
CA ASP A 314 47.30 52.73 -40.62
C ASP A 314 47.73 51.28 -40.43
N THR A 315 49.04 51.05 -40.24
CA THR A 315 49.60 49.72 -39.99
C THR A 315 49.01 49.10 -38.71
N GLY A 316 48.89 49.89 -37.64
CA GLY A 316 48.27 49.45 -36.39
C GLY A 316 46.80 49.08 -36.54
N ALA A 317 46.03 49.92 -37.25
CA ALA A 317 44.62 49.68 -37.56
C ALA A 317 44.43 48.42 -38.44
N GLY A 318 45.31 48.21 -39.42
CA GLY A 318 45.34 47.01 -40.24
C GLY A 318 45.60 45.74 -39.42
N ARG A 319 46.53 45.79 -38.45
CA ARG A 319 46.79 44.68 -37.52
C ARG A 319 45.58 44.39 -36.62
N LEU A 320 44.91 45.42 -36.10
CA LEU A 320 43.69 45.26 -35.32
C LEU A 320 42.59 44.59 -36.14
N LYS A 321 42.35 45.07 -37.36
CA LYS A 321 41.36 44.49 -38.27
C LYS A 321 41.62 43.01 -38.56
N ALA A 322 42.87 42.63 -38.84
CA ALA A 322 43.26 41.23 -39.05
C ALA A 322 43.08 40.38 -37.78
N GLY A 323 43.42 40.93 -36.62
CA GLY A 323 43.20 40.29 -35.32
C GLY A 323 41.72 40.04 -35.02
N PHE A 324 40.87 41.04 -35.26
CA PHE A 324 39.41 40.92 -35.09
C PHE A 324 38.81 39.90 -36.05
N ALA A 325 39.24 39.88 -37.33
CA ALA A 325 38.80 38.88 -38.29
C ALA A 325 39.16 37.45 -37.83
N THR A 326 40.40 37.23 -37.37
CA THR A 326 40.84 35.92 -36.86
C THR A 326 40.05 35.50 -35.62
N LEU A 327 39.79 36.43 -34.70
CA LEU A 327 39.02 36.14 -33.49
C LEU A 327 37.55 35.85 -33.83
N ALA A 328 36.94 36.62 -34.74
CA ALA A 328 35.58 36.39 -35.22
C ALA A 328 35.45 35.01 -35.89
N GLU A 329 36.42 34.61 -36.72
CA GLU A 329 36.44 33.28 -37.33
C GLU A 329 36.46 32.17 -36.27
N LYS A 330 37.33 32.28 -35.26
CA LYS A 330 37.41 31.29 -34.17
C LYS A 330 36.17 31.27 -33.29
N LEU A 331 35.56 32.43 -33.02
CA LEU A 331 34.31 32.51 -32.26
C LEU A 331 33.14 31.87 -33.00
N ASN A 332 33.10 32.04 -34.32
CA ASN A 332 32.02 31.59 -35.20
C ASN A 332 32.27 30.24 -35.87
N ALA A 333 33.32 29.51 -35.50
CA ALA A 333 33.59 28.19 -36.08
C ALA A 333 32.37 27.27 -35.91
N THR A 334 31.89 26.69 -37.01
CA THR A 334 30.63 25.94 -37.08
C THR A 334 30.83 24.42 -37.07
N ASP A 335 32.06 23.94 -36.99
CA ASP A 335 32.37 22.52 -36.92
C ASP A 335 31.86 21.94 -35.59
N PRO A 336 30.91 20.99 -35.58
CA PRO A 336 30.42 20.38 -34.35
C PRO A 336 31.50 19.61 -33.57
N GLN A 337 32.59 19.17 -34.21
CA GLN A 337 33.70 18.47 -33.55
C GLN A 337 34.72 19.44 -32.95
N ASN A 338 34.75 20.69 -33.42
CA ASN A 338 35.59 21.74 -32.88
C ASN A 338 34.83 23.09 -32.91
N PRO A 339 33.77 23.21 -32.09
CA PRO A 339 32.87 24.35 -32.19
C PRO A 339 33.56 25.62 -31.70
N GLY A 340 33.29 26.72 -32.39
CA GLY A 340 33.58 28.05 -31.89
C GLY A 340 32.74 28.37 -30.65
N VAL A 341 33.09 29.42 -29.93
CA VAL A 341 32.40 29.79 -28.68
C VAL A 341 30.89 30.01 -28.92
N VAL A 342 30.49 30.57 -30.05
CA VAL A 342 29.07 30.79 -30.38
C VAL A 342 28.31 29.46 -30.51
N LEU A 343 28.82 28.53 -31.31
CA LEU A 343 28.17 27.23 -31.50
C LEU A 343 28.23 26.40 -30.20
N GLY A 344 29.39 26.35 -29.54
CA GLY A 344 29.58 25.58 -28.31
C GLY A 344 28.65 26.03 -27.18
N THR A 345 28.44 27.34 -27.05
CA THR A 345 27.50 27.89 -26.05
C THR A 345 26.03 27.67 -26.43
N SER A 346 25.70 27.65 -27.73
CA SER A 346 24.38 27.23 -28.21
C SER A 346 24.10 25.76 -27.88
N MET A 347 25.04 24.87 -28.16
CA MET A 347 24.92 23.44 -27.84
C MET A 347 24.79 23.22 -26.33
N LEU A 348 25.52 23.99 -25.52
CA LEU A 348 25.40 23.96 -24.07
C LEU A 348 23.99 24.40 -23.63
N ALA A 349 23.48 25.53 -24.15
CA ALA A 349 22.15 26.04 -23.80
C ALA A 349 21.02 25.08 -24.23
N GLU A 350 21.16 24.42 -25.38
CA GLU A 350 20.23 23.36 -25.80
C GLU A 350 20.31 22.13 -24.89
N GLY A 351 21.53 21.73 -24.51
CA GLY A 351 21.75 20.63 -23.58
C GLY A 351 21.11 20.88 -22.22
N THR A 352 21.32 22.08 -21.65
CA THR A 352 20.73 22.47 -20.36
C THR A 352 19.21 22.59 -20.44
N ALA A 353 18.67 23.07 -21.57
CA ALA A 353 17.23 23.10 -21.79
C ALA A 353 16.62 21.69 -21.81
N LYS A 354 17.29 20.70 -22.43
CA LYS A 354 16.85 19.29 -22.41
C LYS A 354 16.89 18.71 -21.00
N ILE A 355 17.94 19.00 -20.22
CA ILE A 355 18.03 18.58 -18.82
C ILE A 355 16.88 19.18 -18.00
N ARG A 356 16.60 20.47 -18.17
CA ARG A 356 15.48 21.15 -17.51
C ARG A 356 14.14 20.50 -17.84
N VAL A 357 13.88 20.17 -19.12
CA VAL A 357 12.67 19.44 -19.53
C VAL A 357 12.60 18.04 -18.91
N GLY A 358 13.72 17.31 -18.85
CA GLY A 358 13.76 16.01 -18.17
C GLY A 358 13.48 16.10 -16.66
N MET A 359 13.86 17.23 -16.05
CA MET A 359 13.66 17.50 -14.63
C MET A 359 12.23 17.92 -14.30
N ASP A 360 11.70 18.90 -15.04
CA ASP A 360 10.37 19.49 -14.81
C ASP A 360 9.25 18.67 -15.42
N GLY A 361 9.57 17.86 -16.43
CA GLY A 361 8.59 17.18 -17.28
C GLY A 361 8.20 18.01 -18.50
N VAL A 362 7.41 17.41 -19.37
CA VAL A 362 6.79 18.09 -20.51
C VAL A 362 5.45 18.65 -20.03
N PRO A 363 5.24 19.99 -20.04
CA PRO A 363 3.99 20.57 -19.58
C PRO A 363 2.77 20.01 -20.32
N GLY A 364 1.80 19.50 -19.55
CA GLY A 364 0.57 18.92 -20.09
C GLY A 364 0.68 17.48 -20.58
N ASP A 365 1.85 16.84 -20.46
CA ASP A 365 2.07 15.44 -20.85
C ASP A 365 2.21 14.54 -19.61
N PRO A 366 1.16 13.78 -19.25
CA PRO A 366 1.20 12.90 -18.09
C PRO A 366 2.18 11.72 -18.25
N ASP A 367 2.55 11.35 -19.48
CA ASP A 367 3.50 10.26 -19.75
C ASP A 367 4.96 10.72 -19.56
N ARG A 368 5.18 12.04 -19.44
CA ARG A 368 6.51 12.65 -19.28
C ARG A 368 6.55 13.65 -18.12
N PRO A 369 6.30 13.21 -16.87
CA PRO A 369 6.09 14.12 -15.75
C PRO A 369 7.39 14.64 -15.10
N GLY A 370 8.55 14.16 -15.54
CA GLY A 370 9.86 14.63 -15.09
C GLY A 370 10.33 14.08 -13.74
N LEU A 371 11.58 14.38 -13.40
CA LEU A 371 12.24 13.91 -12.17
C LEU A 371 11.57 14.45 -10.89
N ILE A 372 11.11 15.70 -10.89
CA ILE A 372 10.46 16.31 -9.72
C ILE A 372 9.21 15.51 -9.34
N TYR A 373 8.36 15.21 -10.32
CA TYR A 373 7.16 14.42 -10.10
C TYR A 373 7.49 13.00 -9.63
N ALA A 374 8.49 12.36 -10.24
CA ALA A 374 8.92 11.02 -9.85
C ALA A 374 9.39 10.97 -8.39
N ALA A 375 10.16 11.97 -7.94
CA ALA A 375 10.63 12.07 -6.56
C ALA A 375 9.46 12.24 -5.57
N ASN A 376 8.47 13.07 -5.91
CA ASN A 376 7.27 13.26 -5.08
C ASN A 376 6.43 11.97 -4.99
N ASN A 377 6.17 11.30 -6.11
CA ASN A 377 5.38 10.07 -6.12
C ASN A 377 6.06 8.93 -5.38
N LEU A 378 7.39 8.87 -5.44
CA LEU A 378 8.14 7.88 -4.66
C LEU A 378 7.97 8.12 -3.16
N GLN A 379 7.98 9.37 -2.70
CA GLN A 379 7.70 9.71 -1.31
C GLN A 379 6.25 9.37 -0.93
N ASP A 380 5.26 9.76 -1.73
CA ASP A 380 3.85 9.42 -1.50
C ASP A 380 3.64 7.90 -1.44
N GLY A 381 4.31 7.14 -2.31
CA GLY A 381 4.32 5.68 -2.28
C GLY A 381 4.84 5.13 -0.95
N THR A 382 5.91 5.70 -0.40
CA THR A 382 6.43 5.29 0.92
C THR A 382 5.50 5.67 2.07
N ILE A 383 4.79 6.80 1.99
CA ILE A 383 3.79 7.19 3.00
C ILE A 383 2.63 6.19 2.98
N ARG A 384 2.11 5.85 1.79
CA ARG A 384 1.03 4.86 1.64
C ARG A 384 1.45 3.48 2.10
N LEU A 385 2.70 3.07 1.82
CA LEU A 385 3.23 1.80 2.30
C LEU A 385 3.35 1.77 3.82
N SER A 386 3.83 2.86 4.43
CA SER A 386 3.88 2.99 5.90
C SER A 386 2.48 2.94 6.52
N ALA A 387 1.51 3.64 5.92
CA ALA A 387 0.11 3.58 6.34
C ALA A 387 -0.47 2.17 6.24
N GLY A 388 -0.20 1.43 5.16
CA GLY A 388 -0.65 0.04 5.02
C GLY A 388 -0.04 -0.92 6.05
N ILE A 389 1.13 -0.60 6.61
CA ILE A 389 1.77 -1.40 7.65
C ILE A 389 1.26 -1.03 9.05
N ASN A 390 1.27 0.26 9.36
CA ASN A 390 1.02 0.80 10.70
C ASN A 390 -0.45 1.19 10.95
N GLY A 391 -1.25 1.27 9.89
CA GLY A 391 -2.59 1.83 9.90
C GLY A 391 -2.57 3.32 9.54
N GLY A 392 -3.55 3.75 8.73
CA GLY A 392 -3.72 5.15 8.33
C GLY A 392 -4.39 6.03 9.40
N GLY A 393 -4.64 5.48 10.60
CA GLY A 393 -5.45 6.10 11.65
C GLY A 393 -6.96 5.88 11.49
N ASP A 394 -7.39 5.27 10.39
CA ASP A 394 -8.77 4.81 10.19
C ASP A 394 -8.97 3.43 10.84
N PRO A 395 -9.93 3.26 11.77
CA PRO A 395 -10.26 1.94 12.31
C PRO A 395 -10.65 0.90 11.24
N ALA A 396 -11.14 1.33 10.07
CA ALA A 396 -11.45 0.45 8.95
C ALA A 396 -10.21 0.01 8.15
N ASP A 397 -9.09 0.73 8.26
CA ASP A 397 -7.78 0.35 7.73
C ASP A 397 -6.72 0.36 8.84
N PRO A 398 -6.78 -0.64 9.74
CA PRO A 398 -5.92 -0.70 10.91
C PRO A 398 -4.47 -1.06 10.54
N GLY A 399 -4.19 -1.34 9.26
CA GLY A 399 -2.89 -1.78 8.77
C GLY A 399 -2.57 -3.23 9.11
N LEU A 400 -1.48 -3.71 8.52
CA LEU A 400 -1.06 -5.11 8.61
C LEU A 400 -0.71 -5.54 10.04
N LEU A 401 -0.09 -4.66 10.84
CA LEU A 401 0.27 -4.97 12.23
C LEU A 401 -0.98 -5.23 13.09
N ALA A 402 -1.95 -4.33 13.06
CA ALA A 402 -3.16 -4.51 13.84
C ALA A 402 -4.04 -5.65 13.28
N GLY A 403 -4.09 -5.82 11.96
CA GLY A 403 -4.80 -6.95 11.33
C GLY A 403 -4.25 -8.32 11.75
N THR A 404 -2.92 -8.45 11.83
CA THR A 404 -2.27 -9.70 12.30
C THR A 404 -2.43 -9.91 13.80
N GLN A 405 -2.47 -8.84 14.59
CA GLN A 405 -2.82 -8.92 16.01
C GLN A 405 -4.28 -9.37 16.21
N ALA A 406 -5.24 -8.79 15.47
CA ALA A 406 -6.64 -9.16 15.52
C ALA A 406 -6.87 -10.63 15.12
N LEU A 407 -6.12 -11.12 14.13
CA LEU A 407 -6.12 -12.54 13.76
C LEU A 407 -5.62 -13.42 14.91
N ALA A 408 -4.53 -13.04 15.58
CA ALA A 408 -4.03 -13.76 16.75
C ALA A 408 -5.06 -13.77 17.90
N ASP A 409 -5.67 -12.64 18.21
CA ASP A 409 -6.70 -12.54 19.25
C ASP A 409 -7.92 -13.41 18.91
N GLY A 410 -8.35 -13.42 17.64
CA GLY A 410 -9.40 -14.29 17.14
C GLY A 410 -9.07 -15.79 17.29
N THR A 411 -7.82 -16.19 17.05
CA THR A 411 -7.40 -17.59 17.28
C THR A 411 -7.38 -17.98 18.76
N VAL A 412 -7.06 -17.05 19.66
CA VAL A 412 -7.17 -17.27 21.11
C VAL A 412 -8.63 -17.45 21.52
N ALA A 413 -9.54 -16.63 20.99
CA ALA A 413 -10.97 -16.78 21.24
C ALA A 413 -11.51 -18.12 20.71
N LEU A 414 -11.10 -18.52 19.50
CA LEU A 414 -11.45 -19.83 18.92
C LEU A 414 -10.93 -21.01 19.75
N SER A 415 -9.68 -20.93 20.24
CA SER A 415 -9.11 -21.91 21.16
C SER A 415 -9.91 -22.01 22.46
N GLY A 416 -10.31 -20.87 23.04
CA GLY A 416 -11.18 -20.84 24.22
C GLY A 416 -12.54 -21.50 23.98
N GLY A 417 -13.21 -21.18 22.87
CA GLY A 417 -14.49 -21.78 22.50
C GLY A 417 -14.42 -23.28 22.23
N THR A 418 -13.35 -23.75 21.58
CA THR A 418 -13.13 -25.20 21.36
C THR A 418 -12.84 -25.95 22.66
N GLY A 419 -12.13 -25.33 23.62
CA GLY A 419 -11.95 -25.88 24.96
C GLY A 419 -13.27 -26.02 25.74
N GLN A 420 -14.17 -25.05 25.60
CA GLN A 420 -15.52 -25.14 26.17
C GLN A 420 -16.34 -26.27 25.51
N LEU A 421 -16.28 -26.39 24.19
CA LEU A 421 -16.98 -27.45 23.44
C LEU A 421 -16.48 -28.84 23.86
N GLN A 422 -15.16 -29.02 23.95
CA GLN A 422 -14.55 -30.26 24.42
C GLN A 422 -14.99 -30.63 25.84
N SER A 423 -15.04 -29.65 26.75
CA SER A 423 -15.51 -29.85 28.12
C SER A 423 -17.00 -30.24 28.16
N GLY A 424 -17.82 -29.60 27.33
CA GLY A 424 -19.25 -29.94 27.19
C GLY A 424 -19.48 -31.34 26.64
N SER A 425 -18.74 -31.73 25.60
CA SER A 425 -18.82 -33.08 25.03
C SER A 425 -18.36 -34.16 26.01
N ALA A 426 -17.31 -33.91 26.79
CA ALA A 426 -16.88 -34.84 27.84
C ALA A 426 -18.00 -35.06 28.88
N ARG A 427 -18.65 -33.98 29.34
CA ARG A 427 -19.78 -34.08 30.26
C ARG A 427 -20.98 -34.80 29.66
N LEU A 428 -21.25 -34.62 28.36
CA LEU A 428 -22.32 -35.33 27.66
C LEU A 428 -22.02 -36.83 27.54
N ALA A 429 -20.78 -37.20 27.22
CA ALA A 429 -20.33 -38.58 27.20
C ALA A 429 -20.46 -39.23 28.59
N ASP A 430 -19.97 -38.56 29.65
CA ASP A 430 -20.11 -39.07 31.02
C ASP A 430 -21.58 -39.26 31.42
N GLY A 431 -22.44 -38.28 31.12
CA GLY A 431 -23.87 -38.37 31.43
C GLY A 431 -24.62 -39.45 30.65
N THR A 432 -24.22 -39.69 29.40
CA THR A 432 -24.81 -40.78 28.58
C THR A 432 -24.29 -42.15 29.00
N GLY A 433 -23.03 -42.26 29.44
CA GLY A 433 -22.51 -43.46 30.10
C GLY A 433 -23.29 -43.79 31.38
N GLN A 434 -23.57 -42.80 32.23
CA GLN A 434 -24.41 -42.98 33.42
C GLN A 434 -25.84 -43.41 33.08
N LEU A 435 -26.44 -42.82 32.04
CA LEU A 435 -27.76 -43.23 31.54
C LEU A 435 -27.72 -44.68 31.05
N ALA A 436 -26.66 -45.07 30.35
CA ALA A 436 -26.52 -46.41 29.82
C ALA A 436 -26.37 -47.45 30.93
N ASP A 437 -25.58 -47.15 31.97
CA ASP A 437 -25.46 -47.98 33.16
C ASP A 437 -26.81 -48.13 33.89
N GLY A 438 -27.57 -47.04 34.00
CA GLY A 438 -28.91 -47.03 34.59
C GLY A 438 -29.92 -47.88 33.80
N ASN A 439 -29.91 -47.75 32.48
CA ASN A 439 -30.77 -48.52 31.59
C ASN A 439 -30.41 -50.01 31.59
N SER A 440 -29.13 -50.35 31.67
CA SER A 440 -28.68 -51.74 31.79
C SER A 440 -29.19 -52.38 33.09
N LYS A 441 -29.16 -51.63 34.20
CA LYS A 441 -29.75 -52.08 35.47
C LYS A 441 -31.28 -52.22 35.38
N LEU A 442 -31.94 -51.31 34.67
CA LEU A 442 -33.39 -51.37 34.45
C LEU A 442 -33.77 -52.59 33.61
N ASP A 443 -33.05 -52.84 32.51
CA ASP A 443 -33.21 -54.01 31.65
C ASP A 443 -33.05 -55.32 32.45
N ASP A 444 -31.96 -55.45 33.20
CA ASP A 444 -31.71 -56.60 34.09
C ASP A 444 -32.82 -56.79 35.13
N GLY A 445 -33.26 -55.69 35.77
CA GLY A 445 -34.32 -55.71 36.78
C GLY A 445 -35.68 -56.10 36.20
N SER A 446 -36.02 -55.54 35.04
CA SER A 446 -37.23 -55.84 34.29
C SER A 446 -37.24 -57.29 33.78
N GLY A 447 -36.11 -57.81 33.31
CA GLY A 447 -35.94 -59.22 32.95
C GLY A 447 -36.22 -60.14 34.14
N LYS A 448 -35.62 -59.85 35.30
CA LYS A 448 -35.88 -60.62 36.54
C LYS A 448 -37.34 -60.54 36.99
N LEU A 449 -37.98 -59.38 36.86
CA LEU A 449 -39.40 -59.22 37.18
C LEU A 449 -40.29 -60.01 36.22
N ALA A 450 -39.99 -59.98 34.92
CA ALA A 450 -40.70 -60.76 33.91
C ALA A 450 -40.60 -62.26 34.18
N ASP A 451 -39.40 -62.75 34.52
CA ASP A 451 -39.17 -64.15 34.88
C ASP A 451 -39.95 -64.55 36.14
N GLY A 452 -39.94 -63.70 37.17
CA GLY A 452 -40.70 -63.91 38.40
C GLY A 452 -42.22 -63.93 38.17
N ALA A 453 -42.72 -62.97 37.38
CA ALA A 453 -44.11 -62.90 36.99
C ALA A 453 -44.54 -64.11 36.14
N GLY A 454 -43.67 -64.59 35.25
CA GLY A 454 -43.87 -65.84 34.51
C GLY A 454 -44.01 -67.04 35.44
N LYS A 455 -43.10 -67.20 36.41
CA LYS A 455 -43.20 -68.27 37.42
C LYS A 455 -44.47 -68.18 38.25
N LEU A 456 -44.91 -66.97 38.60
CA LEU A 456 -46.16 -66.75 39.34
C LEU A 456 -47.39 -67.12 38.49
N ALA A 457 -47.40 -66.74 37.20
CA ALA A 457 -48.45 -67.12 36.26
C ALA A 457 -48.54 -68.64 36.12
N ASP A 458 -47.41 -69.31 35.91
CA ASP A 458 -47.33 -70.78 35.81
C ASP A 458 -47.81 -71.46 37.10
N GLY A 459 -47.40 -70.94 38.26
CA GLY A 459 -47.84 -71.43 39.57
C GLY A 459 -49.35 -71.30 39.76
N ASN A 460 -49.92 -70.14 39.44
CA ASN A 460 -51.35 -69.91 39.54
C ASN A 460 -52.16 -70.73 38.52
N ALA A 461 -51.64 -70.92 37.31
CA ALA A 461 -52.24 -71.83 36.32
C ALA A 461 -52.26 -73.27 36.83
N ARG A 462 -51.21 -73.72 37.52
CA ARG A 462 -51.18 -75.04 38.18
C ARG A 462 -52.19 -75.13 39.33
N ILE A 463 -52.35 -74.07 40.13
CA ILE A 463 -53.38 -74.01 41.19
C ILE A 463 -54.76 -74.11 40.55
N ALA A 464 -55.06 -73.29 39.54
CA ALA A 464 -56.33 -73.32 38.82
C ALA A 464 -56.62 -74.71 38.22
N ALA A 465 -55.61 -75.37 37.61
CA ALA A 465 -55.75 -76.72 37.09
C ALA A 465 -56.04 -77.75 38.19
N GLY A 466 -55.35 -77.68 39.32
CA GLY A 466 -55.56 -78.58 40.46
C GLY A 466 -56.90 -78.34 41.16
N THR A 467 -57.34 -77.09 41.31
CA THR A 467 -58.66 -76.77 41.89
C THR A 467 -59.79 -77.11 40.93
N LYS A 468 -59.58 -77.00 39.61
CA LYS A 468 -60.50 -77.52 38.59
C LYS A 468 -60.65 -79.04 38.68
N GLU A 469 -59.54 -79.75 38.86
CA GLU A 469 -59.55 -81.20 39.09
C GLU A 469 -60.30 -81.54 40.38
N LEU A 470 -60.03 -80.84 41.48
CA LEU A 470 -60.75 -80.99 42.75
C LEU A 470 -62.24 -80.70 42.58
N HIS A 471 -62.61 -79.59 41.95
CA HIS A 471 -63.99 -79.19 41.67
C HIS A 471 -64.72 -80.28 40.89
N THR A 472 -64.09 -80.81 39.84
CA THR A 472 -64.65 -81.88 39.00
C THR A 472 -64.82 -83.18 39.79
N LYS A 473 -63.82 -83.59 40.58
CA LYS A 473 -63.89 -84.81 41.40
C LYS A 473 -64.90 -84.69 42.53
N VAL A 474 -64.98 -83.55 43.22
CA VAL A 474 -65.97 -83.28 44.27
C VAL A 474 -67.37 -83.25 43.69
N ALA A 475 -67.56 -82.63 42.51
CA ALA A 475 -68.82 -82.66 41.78
C ALA A 475 -69.23 -84.11 41.45
N ALA A 476 -68.29 -84.96 41.02
CA ALA A 476 -68.56 -86.36 40.67
C ALA A 476 -68.92 -87.26 41.87
N VAL A 477 -68.53 -86.91 43.10
CA VAL A 477 -68.88 -87.64 44.34
C VAL A 477 -69.99 -86.95 45.13
N SER A 478 -70.58 -85.88 44.61
CA SER A 478 -71.68 -85.16 45.24
C SER A 478 -72.99 -85.94 45.10
N PRO A 479 -73.87 -86.00 46.13
CA PRO A 479 -75.14 -86.72 46.02
C PRO A 479 -76.06 -86.16 44.93
N SER A 480 -75.92 -84.88 44.58
CA SER A 480 -76.56 -84.24 43.43
C SER A 480 -76.25 -84.96 42.12
N SER A 481 -75.00 -85.35 41.87
CA SER A 481 -74.62 -86.08 40.65
C SER A 481 -75.18 -87.50 40.58
N TRP A 482 -75.40 -88.14 41.73
CA TRP A 482 -76.08 -89.44 41.83
C TRP A 482 -77.59 -89.32 41.65
N LEU A 483 -78.16 -88.16 41.99
CA LEU A 483 -79.58 -87.84 41.84
C LEU A 483 -79.94 -87.41 40.41
N ASP A 484 -78.97 -86.95 39.61
CA ASP A 484 -79.16 -86.68 38.17
C ASP A 484 -79.32 -87.98 37.36
N ASN A 485 -78.87 -89.12 37.89
CA ASN A 485 -79.18 -90.43 37.33
C ASN A 485 -80.53 -90.92 37.87
N PRO A 486 -81.60 -90.95 37.05
CA PRO A 486 -82.96 -91.29 37.51
C PRO A 486 -83.02 -92.68 38.14
N ALA A 487 -82.16 -93.63 37.72
CA ALA A 487 -82.12 -94.97 38.28
C ALA A 487 -81.62 -95.00 39.73
N VAL A 488 -80.60 -94.21 40.06
CA VAL A 488 -80.02 -94.15 41.41
C VAL A 488 -80.89 -93.29 42.34
N ALA A 489 -81.46 -92.19 41.81
CA ALA A 489 -82.45 -91.40 42.51
C ALA A 489 -83.67 -92.24 42.93
N LEU A 490 -84.22 -93.04 42.01
CA LEU A 490 -85.33 -93.95 42.28
C LEU A 490 -84.97 -95.09 43.25
N LEU A 491 -83.73 -95.59 43.23
CA LEU A 491 -83.27 -96.63 44.16
C LEU A 491 -83.09 -96.10 45.58
N LEU A 492 -82.55 -94.89 45.75
CA LEU A 492 -82.40 -94.23 47.06
C LEU A 492 -83.76 -93.84 47.64
N VAL A 493 -84.63 -93.22 46.83
CA VAL A 493 -86.03 -92.94 47.21
C VAL A 493 -86.76 -94.26 47.50
N GLY A 494 -86.56 -95.29 46.68
CA GLY A 494 -87.12 -96.63 46.86
C GLY A 494 -86.67 -97.30 48.16
N CYS A 495 -85.39 -97.20 48.52
CA CYS A 495 -84.87 -97.70 49.80
C CYS A 495 -85.42 -96.90 51.00
N LEU A 496 -85.50 -95.56 50.89
CA LEU A 496 -86.09 -94.71 51.94
C LEU A 496 -87.59 -94.99 52.13
N VAL A 497 -88.33 -95.16 51.03
CA VAL A 497 -89.75 -95.53 51.01
C VAL A 497 -89.97 -96.95 51.52
N ALA A 498 -89.11 -97.91 51.16
CA ALA A 498 -89.17 -99.27 51.69
C ALA A 498 -88.89 -99.32 53.20
N VAL A 499 -87.92 -98.55 53.69
CA VAL A 499 -87.63 -98.42 55.12
C VAL A 499 -88.80 -97.74 55.86
N ALA A 500 -89.41 -96.71 55.29
CA ALA A 500 -90.62 -96.07 55.82
C ALA A 500 -91.83 -97.03 55.82
N ALA A 501 -92.00 -97.84 54.77
CA ALA A 501 -93.05 -98.83 54.65
C ALA A 501 -92.87 -100.00 55.63
N VAL A 502 -91.64 -100.46 55.86
CA VAL A 502 -91.32 -101.47 56.89
C VAL A 502 -91.59 -100.89 58.29
N ALA A 503 -91.23 -99.64 58.57
CA ALA A 503 -91.55 -98.97 59.83
C ALA A 503 -93.08 -98.85 60.04
N TYR A 504 -93.83 -98.50 58.99
CA TYR A 504 -95.29 -98.43 59.01
C TYR A 504 -95.97 -99.80 59.22
N LEU A 505 -95.49 -100.86 58.55
CA LEU A 505 -96.01 -102.24 58.71
C LEU A 505 -95.74 -102.83 60.10
N VAL A 506 -94.60 -102.48 60.71
CA VAL A 506 -94.27 -102.89 62.09
C VAL A 506 -95.16 -102.16 63.12
N LEU A 507 -95.51 -100.89 62.89
CA LEU A 507 -96.48 -100.15 63.71
C LEU A 507 -97.89 -100.77 63.60
N ARG A 508 -98.32 -101.15 62.39
CA ARG A 508 -99.64 -101.75 62.14
C ARG A 508 -99.82 -103.14 62.79
N ARG A 509 -98.79 -103.99 62.81
CA ARG A 509 -98.85 -105.33 63.44
C ARG A 509 -99.00 -105.31 64.97
N ARG A 510 -98.73 -104.18 65.64
CA ARG A 510 -98.87 -104.05 67.12
C ARG A 510 -100.29 -103.70 67.60
N ALA A 511 -101.20 -103.32 66.70
CA ALA A 511 -102.56 -102.91 67.08
C ALA A 511 -103.55 -104.07 67.31
N LEU A 512 -103.19 -105.35 67.05
CA LEU A 512 -104.16 -106.47 66.96
C LEU A 512 -103.81 -107.72 67.81
N ARG A 513 -103.28 -107.59 69.03
CA ARG A 513 -103.23 -108.74 69.97
C ARG A 513 -103.96 -108.43 71.30
N PRO A 514 -104.97 -109.23 71.71
CA PRO A 514 -105.74 -109.01 72.93
C PRO A 514 -104.99 -109.49 74.19
N ARG A 515 -105.23 -108.83 75.33
CA ARG A 515 -104.81 -109.26 76.67
C ARG A 515 -105.92 -110.10 77.31
N ALA A 516 -105.58 -111.33 77.67
CA ALA A 516 -106.08 -111.99 78.88
C ALA A 516 -105.02 -111.81 79.97
#